data_AF-X1PWQ1-F1
#
_entry.id   AF-X1PWQ1-F1
#
_cell.length_a   1.000
_cell.length_b   1.000
_cell.length_c   1.000
_cell.angle_alpha   90.00
_cell.angle_beta   90.00
_cell.angle_gamma   90.00
#
_symmetry.space_group_name_H-M   'P 1'
#
loop_
_entity.id
_entity.type
_entity.pdbx_description
1 polymer ?
#
loop_
_entity_poly.entity_id
_entity_poly.type
_entity_poly.pdbx_seq_one_letter_code
_entity_poly.pdbx_strand_id
1 'polypeptide(L)'
;GGETVEELYDYLHASDALLLYKQSFNIVVPSTVYLCLSSGCPIIMLEGRYTEDLGEEVLKYKDLDELKEVLAQVFEGRKADQEAVEKFIAGKSAGKVAQRFIELFESL
;
A
#
# COMPACT_ATOMS: atom_id res chain seq x y z
N GLY A 1 1.26 -25.72 0.89
CA GLY A 1 2.61 -25.15 0.78
C GLY A 1 2.47 -23.78 0.21
N GLY A 2 2.26 -22.79 1.08
CA GLY A 2 2.28 -21.38 0.74
C GLY A 2 3.27 -20.71 1.67
N GLU A 3 3.92 -19.66 1.19
CA GLU A 3 4.84 -18.85 1.99
C GLU A 3 4.07 -18.14 3.10
N THR A 4 4.73 -17.99 4.25
CA THR A 4 4.18 -17.33 5.44
C THR A 4 4.23 -15.81 5.30
N VAL A 5 3.53 -15.08 6.18
CA VAL A 5 3.61 -13.61 6.19
C VAL A 5 5.01 -13.17 6.59
N GLU A 6 5.66 -13.93 7.46
CA GLU A 6 7.03 -13.71 7.91
C GLU A 6 8.03 -13.78 6.74
N GLU A 7 7.95 -14.83 5.92
CA GLU A 7 8.81 -14.98 4.73
C GLU A 7 8.57 -13.86 3.71
N LEU A 8 7.32 -13.42 3.53
CA LEU A 8 7.03 -12.26 2.69
C LEU A 8 7.76 -11.00 3.18
N TYR A 9 7.78 -10.77 4.49
CA TYR A 9 8.45 -9.60 5.06
C TYR A 9 9.97 -9.67 4.92
N ASP A 10 10.56 -10.86 4.99
CA ASP A 10 11.98 -11.05 4.70
C ASP A 10 12.32 -10.59 3.27
N TYR A 11 11.49 -10.97 2.28
CA TYR A 11 11.66 -10.51 0.91
C TYR A 11 11.43 -9.00 0.76
N LEU A 12 10.41 -8.44 1.42
CA LEU A 12 10.15 -7.00 1.38
C LEU A 12 11.29 -6.18 2.00
N HIS A 13 11.88 -6.65 3.10
CA HIS A 13 13.05 -6.02 3.71
C HIS A 13 14.31 -6.10 2.84
N ALA A 14 14.42 -7.13 2.00
CA ALA A 14 15.51 -7.29 1.04
C ALA A 14 15.26 -6.59 -0.31
N SER A 15 14.08 -6.01 -0.53
CA SER A 15 13.67 -5.41 -1.80
C SER A 15 13.72 -3.89 -1.77
N ASP A 16 14.12 -3.27 -2.88
CA ASP A 16 14.08 -1.80 -3.04
C ASP A 16 12.66 -1.28 -3.34
N ALA A 17 11.81 -2.11 -3.94
CA ALA A 17 10.45 -1.75 -4.31
C ALA A 17 9.53 -2.97 -4.44
N LEU A 18 8.25 -2.79 -4.11
CA LEU A 18 7.17 -3.74 -4.39
C LEU A 18 6.32 -3.19 -5.55
N LEU A 19 6.43 -3.80 -6.73
CA LEU A 19 5.62 -3.44 -7.89
C LEU A 19 4.30 -4.23 -7.92
N LEU A 20 3.18 -3.53 -7.84
CA LEU A 20 1.83 -4.10 -7.95
C LEU A 20 1.20 -3.69 -9.27
N TYR A 21 1.28 -4.59 -10.25
CA TYR A 21 0.53 -4.45 -11.49
C TYR A 21 -0.84 -5.13 -11.36
N LYS A 22 -1.90 -4.34 -11.26
CA LYS A 22 -3.28 -4.85 -11.23
C LYS A 22 -4.15 -4.09 -12.21
N GLN A 23 -4.69 -4.79 -13.19
CA GLN A 23 -5.77 -4.26 -14.04
C GLN A 23 -7.10 -4.79 -13.51
N SER A 24 -7.81 -3.97 -12.74
CA SER A 24 -9.14 -4.29 -12.21
C SER A 24 -10.11 -3.16 -12.54
N PHE A 25 -11.25 -3.53 -13.13
CA PHE A 25 -12.34 -2.59 -13.41
C PHE A 25 -13.18 -2.25 -12.16
N ASN A 26 -13.09 -3.09 -11.12
CA ASN A 26 -13.81 -2.92 -9.87
C ASN A 26 -12.95 -2.19 -8.82
N ILE A 27 -13.61 -1.36 -8.00
CA ILE A 27 -13.04 -0.86 -6.75
C ILE A 27 -12.89 -2.08 -5.83
N VAL A 28 -11.65 -2.45 -5.55
CA VAL A 28 -11.31 -3.54 -4.64
C VAL A 28 -10.38 -2.97 -3.59
N VAL A 29 -10.64 -3.29 -2.32
CA VAL A 29 -9.73 -2.91 -1.23
C VAL A 29 -8.36 -3.54 -1.53
N PRO A 30 -7.30 -2.74 -1.68
CA PRO A 30 -5.98 -3.27 -2.00
C PRO A 30 -5.34 -3.85 -0.73
N SER A 31 -5.83 -4.98 -0.24
CA SER A 31 -5.38 -5.62 1.02
C SER A 31 -3.86 -5.84 1.08
N THR A 32 -3.23 -6.08 -0.07
CA THR A 32 -1.77 -6.16 -0.20
C THR A 32 -1.07 -4.88 0.23
N VAL A 33 -1.64 -3.70 -0.05
CA VAL A 33 -1.10 -2.42 0.43
C VAL A 33 -1.16 -2.39 1.95
N TYR A 34 -2.31 -2.70 2.55
CA TYR A 34 -2.46 -2.70 4.01
C TYR A 34 -1.49 -3.66 4.70
N LEU A 35 -1.23 -4.83 4.10
CA LEU A 35 -0.26 -5.80 4.62
C LEU A 35 1.18 -5.27 4.45
N CYS A 36 1.57 -4.91 3.23
CA CYS A 36 2.97 -4.67 2.91
C CYS A 36 3.47 -3.27 3.29
N LEU A 37 2.59 -2.27 3.50
CA LEU A 37 3.01 -0.89 3.79
C LEU A 37 3.87 -0.80 5.05
N SER A 38 3.64 -1.69 6.02
CA SER A 38 4.39 -1.74 7.28
C SER A 38 5.81 -2.31 7.13
N SER A 39 6.16 -2.87 5.96
CA SER A 39 7.51 -3.41 5.71
C SER A 39 8.57 -2.33 5.50
N GLY A 40 8.15 -1.09 5.22
CA GLY A 40 9.05 0.01 4.84
C GLY A 40 9.56 -0.07 3.39
N CYS A 41 9.21 -1.13 2.66
CA CYS A 41 9.45 -1.24 1.22
C CYS A 41 8.47 -0.33 0.46
N PRO A 42 8.95 0.62 -0.38
CA PRO A 42 8.10 1.43 -1.23
C PRO A 42 7.20 0.57 -2.11
N ILE A 43 5.90 0.89 -2.15
CA ILE A 43 4.93 0.20 -3.01
C ILE A 43 4.68 1.07 -4.24
N ILE A 44 4.83 0.49 -5.43
CA ILE A 44 4.59 1.12 -6.73
C ILE A 44 3.37 0.47 -7.36
N MET A 45 2.37 1.26 -7.76
CA MET A 45 1.08 0.75 -8.24
C MET A 45 0.66 1.39 -9.57
N LEU A 46 0.07 0.59 -10.45
CA LEU A 46 -0.58 1.13 -11.66
C LEU A 46 -1.81 1.95 -11.23
N GLU A 47 -1.88 3.21 -11.65
CA GLU A 47 -3.00 4.08 -11.32
C GLU A 47 -4.30 3.54 -11.94
N GLY A 48 -5.34 3.49 -11.11
CA GLY A 48 -6.68 3.09 -11.51
C GLY A 48 -7.67 3.21 -10.37
N ARG A 49 -8.90 2.74 -10.61
CA ARG A 49 -10.01 2.87 -9.64
C ARG A 49 -9.72 2.29 -8.26
N TYR A 50 -8.94 1.22 -8.19
CA TYR A 50 -8.57 0.55 -6.94
C TYR A 50 -7.47 1.28 -6.15
N THR A 51 -6.91 2.36 -6.72
CA THR A 51 -5.92 3.24 -6.07
C THR A 51 -6.48 4.63 -5.76
N GLU A 52 -7.76 4.90 -6.04
CA GLU A 52 -8.40 6.20 -5.80
C GLU A 52 -8.39 6.57 -4.31
N ASP A 53 -8.57 5.58 -3.43
CA ASP A 53 -8.55 5.76 -1.98
C ASP A 53 -7.13 5.81 -1.37
N LEU A 54 -6.09 5.68 -2.21
CA LEU A 54 -4.70 5.77 -1.79
C LEU A 54 -4.13 7.16 -2.10
N GLY A 55 -3.29 7.69 -1.23
CA GLY A 55 -2.60 8.96 -1.41
C GLY A 55 -1.10 8.79 -1.66
N GLU A 56 -0.31 9.61 -0.97
CA GLU A 56 1.17 9.66 -1.03
C GLU A 56 1.85 8.52 -0.24
N GLU A 57 1.08 7.65 0.42
CA GLU A 57 1.60 6.45 1.06
C GLU A 57 2.07 5.39 0.05
N VAL A 58 1.66 5.50 -1.21
CA VAL A 58 2.15 4.65 -2.31
C VAL A 58 2.62 5.51 -3.48
N LEU A 59 3.53 4.96 -4.28
CA LEU A 59 3.94 5.56 -5.55
C LEU A 59 3.02 5.03 -6.66
N LYS A 60 2.60 5.90 -7.58
CA LYS A 60 1.71 5.55 -8.68
C LYS A 60 2.35 5.83 -10.03
N TYR A 61 1.96 5.07 -11.03
CA TYR A 61 2.33 5.28 -12.43
C TYR A 61 1.15 4.98 -13.36
N LYS A 62 1.06 5.67 -14.49
CA LYS A 62 -0.03 5.50 -15.48
C LYS A 62 0.40 4.64 -16.67
N ASP A 63 1.68 4.66 -17.00
CA ASP A 63 2.24 3.98 -18.15
C ASP A 63 3.68 3.51 -17.92
N LEU A 64 4.26 2.87 -18.93
CA LEU A 64 5.59 2.28 -18.84
C LEU A 64 6.69 3.33 -18.68
N ASP A 65 6.51 4.54 -19.18
CA ASP A 65 7.54 5.59 -19.09
C ASP A 65 7.52 6.20 -17.69
N GLU A 66 6.33 6.51 -17.14
CA GLU A 66 6.20 6.89 -15.72
C GLU A 66 6.72 5.79 -14.79
N LEU A 67 6.48 4.50 -15.10
CA LEU A 67 7.02 3.40 -14.31
C LEU A 67 8.55 3.42 -14.25
N LYS A 68 9.22 3.66 -15.37
CA LYS A 68 10.69 3.76 -15.41
C LYS A 68 11.19 4.91 -14.57
N GLU A 69 10.54 6.07 -14.65
CA GLU A 69 10.89 7.25 -13.86
C GLU A 69 10.74 6.99 -12.37
N VAL A 70 9.60 6.40 -11.95
CA VAL A 70 9.35 6.06 -10.55
C VAL A 70 10.38 5.05 -10.04
N LEU A 71 10.68 4.00 -10.81
CA LEU A 71 11.69 3.01 -10.44
C LEU A 71 13.08 3.62 -10.30
N ALA A 72 13.50 4.47 -11.24
CA ALA A 72 14.79 5.16 -11.16
C ALA A 72 14.89 5.98 -9.88
N GLN A 73 13.84 6.73 -9.54
CA GLN A 73 13.81 7.53 -8.32
C GLN A 73 13.85 6.65 -7.06
N VAL A 74 13.18 5.50 -7.04
CA VAL A 74 13.23 4.57 -5.90
C VAL A 74 14.63 4.00 -5.72
N PHE A 75 15.31 3.62 -6.79
CA PHE A 75 16.71 3.19 -6.74
C PHE A 75 17.67 4.31 -6.33
N GLU A 76 17.30 5.57 -6.53
CA GLU A 76 18.00 6.75 -6.01
C GLU A 76 17.62 7.10 -4.55
N GLY A 77 16.72 6.33 -3.93
CA GLY A 77 16.33 6.46 -2.53
C GLY A 77 15.00 7.17 -2.29
N ARG A 78 14.20 7.46 -3.33
CA ARG A 78 12.82 7.95 -3.16
C ARG A 78 12.01 6.90 -2.41
N LYS A 79 11.31 7.34 -1.37
CA LYS A 79 10.33 6.54 -0.62
C LYS A 79 8.95 7.19 -0.71
N ALA A 80 7.93 6.45 -0.26
CA ALA A 80 6.62 7.04 0.00
C ALA A 80 6.71 8.12 1.09
N ASP A 81 5.71 8.99 1.15
CA ASP A 81 5.63 9.99 2.20
C ASP A 81 5.40 9.29 3.55
N GLN A 82 6.38 9.42 4.45
CA GLN A 82 6.38 8.73 5.74
C GLN A 82 5.19 9.17 6.62
N GLU A 83 4.80 10.44 6.56
CA GLU A 83 3.67 10.96 7.32
C GLU A 83 2.35 10.41 6.77
N ALA A 84 2.22 10.29 5.44
CA ALA A 84 1.09 9.66 4.79
C ALA A 84 0.98 8.17 5.16
N VAL A 85 2.10 7.44 5.16
CA VAL A 85 2.17 6.03 5.60
C VAL A 85 1.71 5.89 7.04
N GLU A 86 2.23 6.70 7.95
CA GLU A 86 1.86 6.66 9.37
C GLU A 86 0.38 6.98 9.58
N LYS A 87 -0.15 8.00 8.90
CA LYS A 87 -1.58 8.34 8.95
C LYS A 87 -2.45 7.22 8.43
N PHE A 88 -2.06 6.59 7.31
CA PHE A 88 -2.78 5.47 6.71
C PHE A 88 -2.85 4.29 7.68
N ILE A 89 -1.71 3.87 8.23
CA ILE A 89 -1.63 2.75 9.20
C ILE A 89 -2.42 3.08 10.47
N ALA A 90 -2.22 4.28 11.04
CA ALA A 90 -2.88 4.69 12.27
C ALA A 90 -4.40 4.78 12.09
N GLY A 91 -4.90 5.15 10.90
CA GLY A 91 -6.32 5.23 10.58
C GLY A 91 -7.00 3.88 10.42
N LYS A 92 -6.24 2.80 10.23
CA LYS A 92 -6.73 1.49 9.80
C LYS A 92 -6.37 0.35 10.76
N SER A 93 -5.88 0.68 11.95
CA SER A 93 -5.61 -0.31 13.00
C SER A 93 -6.87 -1.09 13.39
N ALA A 94 -6.69 -2.37 13.75
CA ALA A 94 -7.80 -3.24 14.14
C ALA A 94 -8.65 -2.63 15.27
N GLY A 95 -8.01 -1.95 16.23
CA GLY A 95 -8.70 -1.23 17.31
C GLY A 95 -9.61 -0.11 16.81
N LYS A 96 -9.16 0.72 15.86
CA LYS A 96 -10.01 1.77 15.28
C LYS A 96 -11.15 1.21 14.44
N VAL A 97 -10.91 0.12 13.73
CA VAL A 97 -11.97 -0.56 12.97
C VAL A 97 -13.03 -1.10 13.93
N ALA A 98 -12.62 -1.82 14.98
CA ALA A 98 -13.53 -2.33 16.01
C ALA A 98 -14.33 -1.22 16.69
N GLN A 99 -13.68 -0.11 17.05
CA GLN A 99 -14.33 1.06 17.65
C GLN A 99 -15.41 1.64 16.73
N ARG A 100 -15.14 1.82 15.43
CA ARG A 100 -16.14 2.31 14.48
C ARG A 100 -17.36 1.39 14.36
N PHE A 101 -17.17 0.07 14.46
CA PHE A 101 -18.28 -0.87 14.48
C PHE A 101 -19.13 -0.73 15.74
N ILE A 102 -18.50 -0.50 16.90
CA ILE A 102 -19.21 -0.23 18.17
C ILE A 102 -19.99 1.08 18.07
N GLU A 103 -19.35 2.17 17.64
CA GLU A 103 -19.99 3.48 17.48
C GLU A 103 -21.18 3.42 16.51
N LEU A 104 -21.04 2.71 15.38
CA LEU A 104 -22.13 2.50 14.44
C LEU A 104 -23.29 1.75 15.11
N PHE A 105 -22.99 0.67 15.84
CA PHE A 105 -24.00 -0.13 16.55
C PHE A 105 -24.74 0.70 17.61
N GLU A 106 -24.04 1.57 18.33
CA GLU A 106 -24.63 2.45 19.35
C GLU A 106 -25.44 3.61 18.75
N SER A 107 -25.18 3.97 17.50
CA SER A 107 -25.89 5.05 16.78
C SER A 107 -27.16 4.59 16.04
N LEU A 108 -27.42 3.27 16.00
CA LEU A 108 -28.57 2.63 15.36
C LEU A 108 -29.67 2.30 16.39
#